data_AF-A0A2U3PUX9-F1
#
_entry.id   AF-A0A2U3PUX9-F1
#
_cell.length_a   1.000
_cell.length_b   1.000
_cell.length_c   1.000
_cell.angle_alpha   90.00
_cell.angle_beta   90.00
_cell.angle_gamma   90.00
#
_symmetry.space_group_name_H-M   'P 1'
#
loop_
_entity.id
_entity.type
_entity.pdbx_description
1 polymer ?
#
loop_
_entity_poly.entity_id
_entity_poly.type
_entity_poly.pdbx_seq_one_letter_code
_entity_poly.pdbx_strand_id
1 'polypeptide(L)'
;MKVREFAASQLGNELQQQSALRGGTQEMLSASTTSHATVVPEFGLIDFPFLFNTSEQADALATGKFGKAMLATLPSKNLIGLGYWSLGFRNVTNGTRPITKLEDFAGLKLRVIPNPVYLESFGAFKANPVPDGFR
;
A
#
# COMPACT_ATOMS: atom_id res chain seq x y z
N MET A 1 -21.02 22.01 0.24
CA MET A 1 -19.65 21.47 0.36
C MET A 1 -19.03 21.40 -1.01
N LYS A 2 -17.78 21.87 -1.18
CA LYS A 2 -17.03 21.78 -2.44
C LYS A 2 -15.72 21.04 -2.17
N VAL A 3 -15.40 20.02 -2.97
CA VAL A 3 -14.15 19.26 -2.86
C VAL A 3 -13.22 19.72 -3.99
N ARG A 4 -11.93 19.92 -3.67
CA ARG A 4 -10.88 20.23 -4.64
C ARG A 4 -9.89 19.07 -4.65
N GLU A 5 -9.72 18.47 -5.82
CA GLU A 5 -8.77 17.37 -6.02
C GLU A 5 -7.36 17.91 -6.30
N PHE A 6 -6.36 17.18 -5.80
CA PHE A 6 -4.94 17.42 -6.05
C PHE A 6 -4.27 16.10 -6.45
N ALA A 7 -4.15 15.86 -7.77
CA ALA A 7 -3.55 14.65 -8.31
C ALA A 7 -2.01 14.73 -8.36
N ALA A 8 -1.35 13.62 -8.71
CA ALA A 8 0.09 13.54 -8.96
C ALA A 8 0.96 14.13 -7.83
N SER A 9 0.66 13.75 -6.58
CA SER A 9 1.43 14.13 -5.38
C SER A 9 1.59 15.65 -5.18
N GLN A 10 0.68 16.49 -5.69
CA GLN A 10 0.75 17.96 -5.52
C GLN A 10 0.79 18.40 -4.05
N LEU A 11 0.22 17.60 -3.14
CA LEU A 11 0.23 17.84 -1.69
C LEU A 11 1.32 17.01 -0.96
N GLY A 12 2.27 16.45 -1.69
CA GLY A 12 3.30 15.55 -1.16
C GLY A 12 2.98 14.07 -1.39
N ASN A 13 3.91 13.20 -0.98
CA ASN A 13 3.72 11.75 -1.05
C ASN A 13 2.69 11.25 -0.02
N GLU A 14 2.26 9.99 -0.13
CA GLU A 14 1.21 9.43 0.75
C GLU A 14 1.50 9.59 2.25
N LEU A 15 2.74 9.44 2.70
CA LEU A 15 3.10 9.56 4.12
C LEU A 15 3.02 11.01 4.61
N GLN A 16 3.43 11.96 3.78
CA GLN A 16 3.29 13.39 4.05
C GLN A 16 1.81 13.78 4.12
N GLN A 17 1.00 13.34 3.16
CA GLN A 17 -0.43 13.60 3.15
C GLN A 17 -1.15 12.94 4.33
N GLN A 18 -0.76 11.72 4.73
CA GLN A 18 -1.33 11.06 5.91
C GLN A 18 -1.01 11.82 7.20
N SER A 19 0.19 12.40 7.29
CA SER A 19 0.58 13.24 8.42
C SER A 19 -0.21 14.56 8.43
N ALA A 20 -0.38 15.21 7.27
CA ALA A 20 -1.20 16.41 7.10
C ALA A 20 -2.68 16.17 7.45
N LEU A 21 -3.24 15.02 7.04
CA LEU A 21 -4.60 14.62 7.40
C LEU A 21 -4.78 14.49 8.91
N ARG A 22 -3.85 13.79 9.59
CA ARG A 22 -3.87 13.65 11.05
C ARG A 22 -3.64 14.98 11.79
N GLY A 23 -2.89 15.89 11.18
CA GLY A 23 -2.64 17.25 11.69
C GLY A 23 -3.76 18.25 11.39
N GLY A 24 -4.76 17.87 10.57
CA GLY A 24 -5.89 18.73 10.22
C GLY A 24 -5.59 19.79 9.17
N THR A 25 -4.47 19.72 8.45
CA THR A 25 -4.13 20.65 7.36
C THR A 25 -4.69 20.22 6.00
N GLN A 26 -5.21 18.99 5.91
CA GLN A 26 -5.86 18.39 4.74
C GLN A 26 -7.06 17.57 5.24
N GLU A 27 -8.21 17.65 4.57
CA GLU A 27 -9.44 17.02 5.06
C GLU A 27 -9.64 15.57 4.56
N MET A 28 -9.07 15.22 3.41
CA MET A 28 -9.26 13.92 2.78
C MET A 28 -8.00 13.43 2.08
N LEU A 29 -7.73 12.14 2.19
CA LEU A 29 -6.66 11.43 1.47
C LEU A 29 -7.22 10.12 0.93
N SER A 30 -6.88 9.81 -0.30
CA SER A 30 -7.00 8.45 -0.81
C SER A 30 -5.61 7.82 -0.87
N ALA A 31 -5.36 6.84 -0.01
CA ALA A 31 -4.04 6.23 0.17
C ALA A 31 -4.08 4.72 -0.03
N SER A 32 -2.91 4.15 -0.31
CA SER A 32 -2.74 2.70 -0.26
C SER A 32 -2.85 2.18 1.19
N THR A 33 -3.28 0.93 1.33
CA THR A 33 -3.28 0.27 2.64
C THR A 33 -1.86 0.09 3.19
N THR A 34 -0.87 -0.03 2.30
CA THR A 34 0.55 -0.11 2.65
C THR A 34 1.03 1.12 3.43
N SER A 35 0.61 2.34 3.07
CA SER A 35 1.01 3.54 3.83
C SER A 35 0.32 3.62 5.18
N HIS A 36 -0.93 3.14 5.30
CA HIS A 36 -1.61 3.04 6.59
C HIS A 36 -0.91 2.12 7.61
N ALA A 37 -0.14 1.13 7.15
CA ALA A 37 0.68 0.28 8.02
C ALA A 37 1.69 1.07 8.88
N THR A 38 2.05 2.30 8.48
CA THR A 38 2.93 3.17 9.28
C THR A 38 2.26 3.75 10.53
N VAL A 39 0.92 3.71 10.60
CA VAL A 39 0.13 4.24 11.72
C VAL A 39 -0.64 3.15 12.45
N VAL A 40 -1.10 2.14 11.72
CA VAL A 40 -1.76 0.93 12.24
C VAL A 40 -1.10 -0.28 11.56
N PRO A 41 -0.11 -0.93 12.20
CA PRO A 41 0.70 -2.01 11.59
C PRO A 41 -0.11 -3.16 10.98
N GLU A 42 -1.31 -3.42 11.51
CA GLU A 42 -2.21 -4.48 11.07
C GLU A 42 -2.67 -4.31 9.60
N PHE A 43 -2.60 -3.09 9.05
CA PHE A 43 -2.84 -2.89 7.61
C PHE A 43 -1.79 -3.56 6.73
N GLY A 44 -0.61 -3.87 7.27
CA GLY A 44 0.42 -4.66 6.58
C GLY A 44 0.03 -6.12 6.34
N LEU A 45 -1.02 -6.63 7.01
CA LEU A 45 -1.48 -8.01 6.79
C LEU A 45 -1.89 -8.26 5.34
N ILE A 46 -2.46 -7.28 4.65
CA ILE A 46 -2.89 -7.42 3.25
C ILE A 46 -1.78 -7.15 2.24
N ASP A 47 -0.57 -6.79 2.70
CA ASP A 47 0.61 -6.66 1.84
C ASP A 47 1.33 -7.99 1.60
N PHE A 48 0.98 -9.06 2.33
CA PHE A 48 1.62 -10.36 2.15
C PHE A 48 1.39 -10.91 0.74
N PRO A 49 2.44 -11.47 0.09
CA PRO A 49 2.33 -11.96 -1.27
C PRO A 49 1.41 -13.19 -1.33
N PHE A 50 0.65 -13.30 -2.43
CA PHE A 50 -0.18 -14.46 -2.77
C PHE A 50 -1.32 -14.79 -1.78
N LEU A 51 -1.78 -13.82 -0.98
CA LEU A 51 -2.94 -14.01 -0.09
C LEU A 51 -4.26 -14.27 -0.82
N PHE A 52 -4.40 -13.73 -2.03
CA PHE A 52 -5.65 -13.77 -2.81
C PHE A 52 -5.40 -14.37 -4.18
N ASN A 53 -6.29 -15.26 -4.61
CA ASN A 53 -6.26 -15.83 -5.96
C ASN A 53 -7.03 -14.96 -6.95
N THR A 54 -8.02 -14.18 -6.49
CA THR A 54 -8.87 -13.35 -7.36
C THR A 54 -9.17 -12.00 -6.72
N SER A 55 -9.54 -11.02 -7.54
CA SER A 55 -9.92 -9.68 -7.06
C SER A 55 -11.17 -9.73 -6.19
N GLU A 56 -12.11 -10.63 -6.49
CA GLU A 56 -13.36 -10.79 -5.72
C GLU A 56 -13.07 -11.26 -4.29
N GLN A 57 -12.02 -12.08 -4.08
CA GLN A 57 -11.61 -12.47 -2.74
C GLN A 57 -11.04 -11.28 -1.94
N ALA A 58 -10.23 -10.45 -2.60
CA ALA A 58 -9.69 -9.23 -1.99
C ALA A 58 -10.81 -8.23 -1.64
N ASP A 59 -11.75 -8.03 -2.57
CA ASP A 59 -12.91 -7.14 -2.38
C ASP A 59 -13.84 -7.65 -1.27
N ALA A 60 -14.09 -8.96 -1.20
CA ALA A 60 -14.88 -9.56 -0.13
C ALA A 60 -14.24 -9.38 1.25
N LEU A 61 -12.91 -9.47 1.34
CA LEU A 61 -12.18 -9.21 2.58
C LEU A 61 -12.24 -7.72 2.97
N ALA A 62 -12.05 -6.83 2.00
CA ALA A 62 -12.07 -5.38 2.21
C ALA A 62 -13.45 -4.85 2.61
N THR A 63 -14.52 -5.40 2.05
CA THR A 63 -15.91 -5.01 2.36
C THR A 63 -16.53 -5.80 3.53
N GLY A 64 -15.88 -6.90 3.92
CA GLY A 64 -16.31 -7.81 4.97
C GLY A 64 -15.95 -7.37 6.39
N LYS A 65 -16.01 -8.34 7.32
CA LYS A 65 -15.74 -8.10 8.75
C LYS A 65 -14.31 -7.60 9.00
N PHE A 66 -13.34 -8.15 8.26
CA PHE A 66 -11.95 -7.75 8.39
C PHE A 66 -11.75 -6.28 8.02
N GLY A 67 -12.16 -5.85 6.82
CA GLY A 67 -12.01 -4.45 6.43
C GLY A 67 -12.74 -3.47 7.35
N LYS A 68 -13.95 -3.81 7.81
CA LYS A 68 -14.67 -3.00 8.82
C LYS A 68 -13.90 -2.89 10.14
N ALA A 69 -13.33 -3.99 10.63
CA ALA A 69 -12.51 -3.99 11.83
C ALA A 69 -11.24 -3.14 11.65
N MET A 70 -10.60 -3.23 10.48
CA MET A 70 -9.44 -2.41 10.13
C MET A 70 -9.77 -0.92 10.13
N LEU A 71 -10.87 -0.49 9.48
CA LEU A 71 -11.28 0.93 9.50
C LEU A 71 -11.64 1.41 10.92
N ALA A 72 -12.19 0.53 11.77
CA ALA A 72 -12.52 0.86 13.16
C ALA A 72 -11.28 1.12 14.05
N THR A 73 -10.07 0.76 13.62
CA THR A 73 -8.83 1.11 14.33
C THR A 73 -8.39 2.55 14.12
N LEU A 74 -8.77 3.16 12.98
CA LEU A 74 -8.30 4.46 12.52
C LEU A 74 -8.70 5.64 13.42
N PRO A 75 -9.89 5.69 14.05
CA PRO A 75 -10.28 6.82 14.90
C PRO A 75 -9.31 7.09 16.06
N SER A 76 -8.70 6.04 16.63
CA SER A 76 -7.68 6.17 17.68
C SER A 76 -6.40 6.90 17.22
N LYS A 77 -6.26 7.13 15.91
CA LYS A 77 -5.12 7.75 15.25
C LYS A 77 -5.48 9.08 14.59
N ASN A 78 -6.65 9.64 14.90
CA ASN A 78 -7.25 10.84 14.26
C ASN A 78 -7.50 10.65 12.76
N LEU A 79 -7.95 9.47 12.37
CA LEU A 79 -8.29 9.13 10.98
C LEU A 79 -9.69 8.52 10.93
N ILE A 80 -10.49 8.92 9.94
CA ILE A 80 -11.81 8.32 9.69
C ILE A 80 -11.78 7.60 8.35
N GLY A 81 -11.95 6.28 8.39
CA GLY A 81 -12.02 5.44 7.19
C GLY A 81 -13.40 5.48 6.56
N LEU A 82 -13.50 5.94 5.30
CA LEU A 82 -14.79 6.01 4.58
C LEU A 82 -15.12 4.74 3.81
N GLY A 83 -14.10 4.01 3.36
CA GLY A 83 -14.27 2.79 2.57
C GLY A 83 -12.97 2.37 1.91
N TYR A 84 -13.05 1.26 1.17
CA TYR A 84 -11.95 0.75 0.35
C TYR A 84 -12.27 0.94 -1.14
N TRP A 85 -11.21 1.02 -1.92
CA TRP A 85 -11.24 0.97 -3.38
C TRP A 85 -10.07 0.10 -3.87
N SER A 86 -10.18 -0.44 -5.07
CA SER A 86 -9.19 -1.40 -5.58
C SER A 86 -8.16 -0.72 -6.49
N LEU A 87 -6.88 -0.99 -6.21
CA LEU A 87 -5.74 -0.67 -7.10
C LEU A 87 -5.38 -1.88 -8.01
N GLY A 88 -5.92 -3.06 -7.72
CA GLY A 88 -5.61 -4.32 -8.39
C GLY A 88 -4.33 -5.02 -7.89
N PHE A 89 -4.02 -6.16 -8.53
CA PHE A 89 -2.82 -6.94 -8.23
C PHE A 89 -1.54 -6.25 -8.73
N ARG A 90 -0.46 -6.40 -7.96
CA ARG A 90 0.85 -5.85 -8.32
C ARG A 90 1.57 -6.76 -9.31
N ASN A 91 2.17 -6.16 -10.34
CA ASN A 91 3.03 -6.83 -11.29
C ASN A 91 4.46 -6.26 -11.18
N VAL A 92 5.47 -7.13 -11.27
CA VAL A 92 6.87 -6.71 -11.24
C VAL A 92 7.31 -6.32 -12.64
N THR A 93 7.92 -5.15 -12.76
CA THR A 93 8.55 -4.69 -14.01
C THR A 93 10.02 -4.41 -13.76
N ASN A 94 10.85 -4.63 -14.79
CA ASN A 94 12.27 -4.28 -14.76
C ASN A 94 12.77 -4.04 -16.19
N GLY A 95 13.89 -3.33 -16.33
CA GLY A 95 14.52 -3.04 -17.63
C GLY A 95 15.69 -3.97 -17.98
N THR A 96 15.88 -5.07 -17.26
CA THR A 96 17.07 -5.94 -17.37
C THR A 96 16.77 -7.23 -18.11
N ARG A 97 15.69 -7.95 -17.76
CA ARG A 97 15.35 -9.25 -18.34
C ARG A 97 13.89 -9.64 -18.06
N PRO A 98 13.31 -10.58 -18.84
CA PRO A 98 12.05 -11.21 -18.49
C PRO A 98 12.11 -11.91 -17.13
N ILE A 99 10.95 -12.02 -16.46
CA ILE A 99 10.76 -12.79 -15.24
C ILE A 99 9.70 -13.85 -15.55
N THR A 100 10.12 -15.11 -15.70
CA THR A 100 9.22 -16.24 -16.00
C THR A 100 9.25 -17.32 -14.92
N LYS A 101 10.25 -17.27 -14.04
CA LYS A 101 10.40 -18.16 -12.88
C LYS A 101 11.04 -17.42 -11.70
N LEU A 102 11.02 -18.04 -10.53
CA LEU A 102 11.46 -17.42 -9.28
C LEU A 102 12.95 -17.02 -9.31
N GLU A 103 13.80 -17.81 -9.96
CA GLU A 103 15.25 -17.57 -10.03
C GLU A 103 15.59 -16.29 -10.79
N ASP A 104 14.71 -15.82 -11.67
CA ASP A 104 14.94 -14.63 -12.47
C ASP A 104 14.95 -13.35 -11.61
N PHE A 105 14.43 -13.40 -10.38
CA PHE A 105 14.51 -12.31 -9.41
C PHE A 105 15.92 -12.09 -8.85
N ALA A 106 16.79 -13.10 -8.89
CA ALA A 106 18.08 -13.07 -8.22
C ALA A 106 18.94 -11.86 -8.67
N GLY A 107 19.31 -11.01 -7.71
CA GLY A 107 20.13 -9.82 -7.93
C GLY A 107 19.41 -8.65 -8.63
N LEU A 108 18.13 -8.75 -9.01
CA LEU A 108 17.40 -7.62 -9.58
C LEU A 108 17.28 -6.50 -8.56
N LYS A 109 17.68 -5.29 -8.94
CA LYS A 109 17.44 -4.09 -8.14
C LYS A 109 15.99 -3.63 -8.38
N LEU A 110 15.13 -3.74 -7.37
CA LEU A 110 13.70 -3.45 -7.49
C LEU A 110 13.31 -2.33 -6.54
N ARG A 111 12.69 -1.27 -7.05
CA ARG A 111 12.05 -0.27 -6.19
C ARG A 111 10.82 -0.91 -5.54
N VAL A 112 10.69 -0.77 -4.22
CA VAL A 112 9.53 -1.21 -3.44
C VAL A 112 8.97 -0.06 -2.60
N ILE A 113 7.69 -0.13 -2.25
CA ILE A 113 7.13 0.79 -1.26
C ILE A 113 7.80 0.50 0.10
N PRO A 114 8.17 1.53 0.90
CA PRO A 114 8.83 1.33 2.19
C PRO A 114 7.96 0.58 3.22
N ASN A 115 7.95 -0.75 3.15
CA ASN A 115 7.24 -1.64 4.07
C ASN A 115 8.08 -2.93 4.28
N PRO A 116 8.24 -3.41 5.53
CA PRO A 116 8.96 -4.65 5.84
C PRO A 116 8.52 -5.88 5.02
N VAL A 117 7.22 -6.07 4.82
CA VAL A 117 6.66 -7.20 4.05
C VAL A 117 7.21 -7.23 2.63
N TYR A 118 7.32 -6.08 1.96
CA TYR A 118 7.88 -6.04 0.61
C TYR A 118 9.41 -6.22 0.60
N LEU A 119 10.12 -5.63 1.56
CA LEU A 119 11.56 -5.82 1.69
C LEU A 119 11.92 -7.29 1.92
N GLU A 120 11.20 -7.95 2.81
CA GLU A 120 11.39 -9.36 3.14
C GLU A 120 10.95 -10.28 2.01
N SER A 121 9.80 -10.02 1.37
CA SER A 121 9.31 -10.85 0.26
C SER A 121 10.28 -10.84 -0.92
N PHE A 122 10.68 -9.67 -1.38
CA PHE A 122 11.62 -9.57 -2.50
C PHE A 122 13.04 -10.01 -2.12
N GLY A 123 13.46 -9.81 -0.87
CA GLY A 123 14.71 -10.39 -0.35
C GLY A 123 14.69 -11.91 -0.32
N ALA A 124 13.55 -12.53 0.04
CA ALA A 124 13.36 -13.99 0.00
C ALA A 124 13.44 -14.52 -1.44
N PHE A 125 12.99 -13.73 -2.43
CA PHE A 125 13.15 -14.02 -3.87
C PHE A 125 14.58 -13.73 -4.39
N LYS A 126 15.53 -13.44 -3.49
CA LYS A 126 16.93 -13.11 -3.80
C LYS A 126 17.11 -11.84 -4.63
N ALA A 127 16.10 -10.98 -4.72
CA ALA A 127 16.23 -9.65 -5.31
C ALA A 127 16.92 -8.68 -4.34
N ASN A 128 17.28 -7.50 -4.83
CA ASN A 128 17.83 -6.38 -4.09
C ASN A 128 16.77 -5.27 -3.99
N PRO A 129 15.81 -5.35 -3.05
CA PRO A 129 14.76 -4.35 -2.93
C PRO A 129 15.31 -3.02 -2.40
N VAL A 130 14.86 -1.92 -2.98
CA VAL A 130 15.23 -0.55 -2.63
C VAL A 130 13.98 0.21 -2.22
N PRO A 131 13.83 0.60 -0.95
CA PRO A 131 12.66 1.34 -0.51
C PRO A 131 12.69 2.76 -1.09
N ASP A 132 11.65 3.14 -1.82
CA ASP A 132 11.46 4.51 -2.30
C ASP A 132 9.98 4.87 -2.38
N GLY A 133 9.61 6.08 -1.97
CA GLY A 133 8.25 6.59 -2.05
C GLY A 133 7.82 6.88 -3.49
N PHE A 134 6.50 6.90 -3.75
CA PHE A 134 6.01 7.39 -5.04
C PHE A 134 6.21 8.91 -5.07
N ARG A 135 6.66 9.42 -6.21
CA ARG A 135 6.89 10.85 -6.44
C ARG A 135 5.88 11.32 -7.46
#